data_AF-A0A521AJR2-F1
#
_entry.id   AF-A0A521AJR2-F1
#
_cell.length_a   1.000
_cell.length_b   1.000
_cell.length_c   1.000
_cell.angle_alpha   90.00
_cell.angle_beta   90.00
_cell.angle_gamma   90.00
#
_symmetry.space_group_name_H-M   'P 1'
#
loop_
_entity.id
_entity.type
_entity.pdbx_description
1 polymer ?
#
loop_
_entity_poly.entity_id
_entity_poly.type
_entity_poly.pdbx_seq_one_letter_code
_entity_poly.pdbx_strand_id
1 'polypeptide(L)'
;MFYILIFATFIFFIAHVALLLAAFPQSKLARARYFYSHLTLWITGILVFSLAVLYSGSGRSSFLDYFDTATKKAMILVFTVALSVVAHLIVSLLILPLLRRNQEDGHL
;
A
#
# COMPACT_ATOMS: atom_id res chain seq x y z
N MET A 1 12.62 -19.04 1.96
CA MET A 1 11.43 -18.52 2.66
C MET A 1 11.60 -17.04 2.99
N PHE A 2 12.54 -16.66 3.88
CA PHE A 2 12.85 -15.26 4.23
C PHE A 2 13.00 -14.29 3.04
N TYR A 3 13.99 -14.53 2.16
CA TYR A 3 14.24 -13.67 1.00
C TYR A 3 13.07 -13.64 0.01
N ILE A 4 12.36 -14.76 -0.15
CA ILE A 4 11.20 -14.86 -1.05
C ILE A 4 10.08 -13.91 -0.59
N LEU A 5 9.80 -13.87 0.72
CA LEU A 5 8.80 -12.97 1.29
C LEU A 5 9.20 -11.50 1.16
N ILE A 6 10.49 -11.18 1.31
CA ILE A 6 11.02 -9.82 1.10
C ILE A 6 10.85 -9.41 -0.36
N PHE A 7 11.27 -10.26 -1.31
CA PHE A 7 11.09 -9.99 -2.73
C PHE A 7 9.61 -9.84 -3.11
N ALA A 8 8.74 -10.72 -2.62
CA ALA A 8 7.30 -10.62 -2.85
C ALA A 8 6.73 -9.30 -2.31
N THR A 9 7.09 -8.92 -1.08
CA THR A 9 6.68 -7.65 -0.47
C THR A 9 7.10 -6.47 -1.34
N PHE A 10 8.35 -6.47 -1.82
CA PHE A 10 8.87 -5.38 -2.65
C PHE A 10 8.16 -5.30 -4.00
N ILE A 11 7.90 -6.45 -4.64
CA ILE A 11 7.16 -6.53 -5.90
C ILE A 11 5.72 -6.03 -5.71
N PHE A 12 5.02 -6.45 -4.66
CA PHE A 12 3.66 -5.99 -4.38
C PHE A 12 3.60 -4.50 -4.06
N PHE A 13 4.61 -3.96 -3.37
CA PHE A 13 4.72 -2.53 -3.12
C PHE A 13 4.93 -1.72 -4.41
N ILE A 14 5.83 -2.18 -5.30
CA ILE A 14 6.01 -1.55 -6.61
C ILE A 14 4.71 -1.65 -7.44
N ALA A 15 4.08 -2.82 -7.46
CA ALA A 15 2.81 -3.03 -8.16
C ALA A 15 1.71 -2.12 -7.61
N HIS A 16 1.66 -1.89 -6.29
CA HIS A 16 0.76 -0.93 -5.66
C HIS A 16 0.95 0.48 -6.22
N VAL A 17 2.19 1.00 -6.22
CA VAL A 17 2.52 2.35 -6.72
C VAL A 17 2.22 2.46 -8.21
N ALA A 18 2.59 1.45 -9.01
CA ALA A 18 2.34 1.43 -10.45
C ALA A 18 0.83 1.43 -10.77
N LEU A 19 0.04 0.60 -10.07
CA LEU A 19 -1.42 0.56 -10.23
C LEU A 19 -2.08 1.86 -9.77
N LEU A 20 -1.56 2.50 -8.71
CA LEU A 20 -2.05 3.78 -8.23
C LEU A 20 -1.83 4.86 -9.31
N LEU A 21 -0.61 4.98 -9.82
CA LEU A 21 -0.27 5.94 -10.88
C LEU A 21 -1.08 5.68 -12.16
N ALA A 22 -1.23 4.42 -12.56
CA ALA A 22 -2.00 4.02 -13.73
C ALA A 22 -3.52 4.19 -13.57
N ALA A 23 -4.04 4.34 -12.34
CA ALA A 23 -5.46 4.57 -12.09
C ALA A 23 -5.87 6.04 -12.32
N PHE A 24 -4.95 7.00 -12.21
CA PHE A 24 -5.29 8.43 -12.28
C PHE A 24 -5.70 8.98 -13.67
N PRO A 25 -5.14 8.54 -14.81
CA PRO A 25 -5.47 9.16 -16.10
C PRO A 25 -6.74 8.64 -16.81
N GLN A 26 -7.42 7.56 -16.36
CA GLN A 26 -8.47 6.90 -17.17
C GLN A 26 -9.83 6.73 -16.46
N SER A 27 -10.80 7.57 -16.83
CA SER A 27 -12.10 7.76 -16.15
C SER A 27 -13.00 6.54 -15.95
N LYS A 28 -12.97 5.52 -16.82
CA LYS A 28 -13.85 4.32 -16.68
C LYS A 28 -13.21 3.12 -15.99
N LEU A 29 -11.89 2.93 -16.11
CA LEU A 29 -11.16 1.80 -15.50
C LEU A 29 -10.42 2.18 -14.21
N ALA A 30 -10.37 3.48 -13.88
CA ALA A 30 -9.74 4.01 -12.67
C ALA A 30 -10.24 3.33 -11.40
N ARG A 31 -11.57 3.14 -11.27
CA ARG A 31 -12.16 2.59 -10.04
C ARG A 31 -11.70 1.16 -9.74
N ALA A 32 -11.64 0.32 -10.77
CA ALA A 32 -11.17 -1.06 -10.64
C ALA A 32 -9.68 -1.12 -10.33
N ARG A 33 -8.84 -0.37 -11.08
CA ARG A 33 -7.38 -0.31 -10.84
C ARG A 33 -7.04 0.26 -9.47
N TYR A 34 -7.80 1.23 -9.00
CA TYR A 34 -7.67 1.81 -7.67
C TYR A 34 -7.96 0.78 -6.56
N PHE A 35 -8.99 -0.06 -6.74
CA PHE A 35 -9.28 -1.17 -5.84
C PHE A 35 -8.14 -2.20 -5.83
N TYR A 36 -7.63 -2.59 -7.01
CA TYR A 36 -6.48 -3.49 -7.10
C TYR A 36 -5.22 -2.92 -6.44
N SER A 37 -4.96 -1.63 -6.59
CA SER A 37 -3.87 -0.95 -5.89
C SER A 37 -4.04 -1.04 -4.36
N HIS A 38 -5.25 -0.87 -3.84
CA HIS A 38 -5.49 -1.06 -2.41
C HIS A 38 -5.26 -2.51 -1.98
N LEU A 39 -5.78 -3.46 -2.75
CA LEU A 39 -5.60 -4.88 -2.48
C LEU A 39 -4.10 -5.26 -2.40
N THR A 40 -3.26 -4.75 -3.32
CA THR A 40 -1.82 -5.03 -3.27
C THR A 40 -1.13 -4.40 -2.06
N LEU A 41 -1.57 -3.23 -1.58
CA LEU A 41 -1.07 -2.63 -0.33
C LEU A 41 -1.43 -3.48 0.89
N TRP A 42 -2.66 -3.99 0.95
CA TRP A 42 -3.10 -4.89 2.02
C TRP A 42 -2.31 -6.20 2.01
N ILE A 43 -2.10 -6.80 0.84
CA ILE A 43 -1.25 -7.99 0.68
C ILE A 43 0.18 -7.69 1.14
N THR A 44 0.73 -6.54 0.76
CA THR A 44 2.07 -6.10 1.19
C THR A 44 2.14 -6.00 2.72
N GLY A 45 1.17 -5.35 3.36
CA GLY A 45 1.12 -5.22 4.82
C GLY A 45 1.00 -6.56 5.54
N ILE A 46 0.18 -7.48 5.03
CA ILE A 46 0.04 -8.86 5.58
C ILE A 46 1.36 -9.64 5.43
N LEU A 47 2.05 -9.49 4.30
CA LEU A 47 3.36 -10.13 4.08
C LEU A 47 4.43 -9.58 5.04
N VAL A 48 4.49 -8.27 5.24
CA VAL A 48 5.41 -7.64 6.21
C VAL A 48 5.09 -8.09 7.62
N PHE A 49 3.81 -8.14 7.99
CA PHE A 49 3.37 -8.65 9.28
C PHE A 49 3.77 -10.12 9.48
N SER A 50 3.58 -10.96 8.45
CA SER A 50 3.99 -12.37 8.48
C SER A 50 5.51 -12.52 8.62
N LEU A 51 6.29 -11.67 7.94
CA LEU A 51 7.75 -11.59 8.09
C LEU A 51 8.15 -11.27 9.54
N ALA A 52 7.51 -10.27 10.15
CA ALA A 52 7.78 -9.90 11.54
C ALA A 52 7.35 -10.99 12.53
N VAL A 53 6.23 -11.68 12.31
CA VAL A 53 5.77 -12.78 13.18
C VAL A 53 6.70 -13.99 13.08
N LEU A 54 7.15 -14.35 11.87
CA LEU A 54 7.93 -15.56 11.63
C LEU A 54 9.44 -15.39 11.88
N TYR A 55 9.96 -14.17 11.77
CA TYR A 55 11.41 -13.92 11.77
C TYR A 55 11.89 -12.85 12.75
N SER A 56 11.03 -12.24 13.57
CA SER A 56 11.53 -11.37 14.65
C SER A 56 12.29 -12.18 15.71
N GLY A 57 13.35 -11.60 16.27
CA GLY A 57 14.16 -12.24 17.31
C GLY A 57 15.08 -13.33 16.78
N SER A 58 15.18 -13.48 15.45
CA SER A 58 16.01 -14.51 14.81
C SER A 58 17.45 -14.06 14.54
N GLY A 59 17.76 -12.78 14.75
CA GLY A 59 19.09 -12.20 14.52
C GLY A 59 19.46 -12.05 13.04
N ARG A 60 18.54 -12.38 12.12
CA ARG A 60 18.78 -12.29 10.66
C ARG A 60 18.66 -10.88 10.11
N SER A 61 17.90 -10.01 10.76
CA SER A 61 17.68 -8.65 10.30
C SER A 61 17.31 -7.75 11.47
N SER A 62 18.16 -6.76 11.74
CA SER A 62 17.90 -5.74 12.77
C SER A 62 16.56 -5.02 12.57
N PHE A 63 16.07 -4.94 11.32
CA PHE A 63 14.75 -4.36 11.03
C PHE A 63 13.61 -5.23 11.55
N LEU A 64 13.65 -6.55 11.34
CA LEU A 64 12.60 -7.46 11.81
C LEU A 64 12.71 -7.74 13.31
N ASP A 65 13.94 -7.78 13.82
CA ASP A 65 14.21 -7.90 15.25
C ASP A 65 13.77 -6.66 16.02
N TYR A 66 13.67 -5.48 15.37
CA TYR A 66 13.01 -4.34 15.97
C TYR A 66 11.57 -4.68 16.37
N PHE A 67 10.84 -5.44 15.56
CA PHE A 67 9.44 -5.81 15.77
C PHE A 67 9.26 -7.03 16.69
N ASP A 68 10.20 -7.34 17.58
CA ASP A 68 10.12 -8.58 18.36
C ASP A 68 8.94 -8.64 19.34
N THR A 69 8.42 -7.50 19.79
CA THR A 69 7.27 -7.45 20.69
C THR A 69 5.92 -7.46 19.97
N ALA A 70 4.90 -8.05 20.60
CA ALA A 70 3.53 -8.10 20.07
C ALA A 70 2.99 -6.70 19.73
N THR A 71 3.30 -5.70 20.56
CA THR A 71 2.90 -4.31 20.34
C THR A 71 3.50 -3.75 19.06
N LYS A 72 4.79 -4.01 18.79
CA LYS A 72 5.46 -3.52 17.57
C LYS A 72 4.95 -4.27 16.33
N LYS A 73 4.69 -5.57 16.43
CA LYS A 73 4.03 -6.33 15.35
C LYS A 73 2.66 -5.72 15.00
N ALA A 74 1.86 -5.35 16.01
CA ALA A 74 0.59 -4.68 15.79
C ALA A 74 0.74 -3.31 15.12
N MET A 75 1.84 -2.58 15.36
CA MET A 75 2.12 -1.32 14.64
C MET A 75 2.22 -1.50 13.13
N ILE A 76 2.65 -2.65 12.63
CA ILE A 76 2.68 -2.94 11.17
C ILE A 76 1.26 -2.93 10.60
N LEU A 77 0.30 -3.52 11.32
CA LEU A 77 -1.11 -3.52 10.92
C LEU A 77 -1.70 -2.11 11.00
N VAL A 78 -1.45 -1.39 12.11
CA VAL A 78 -1.90 -0.01 12.28
C VAL A 78 -1.35 0.89 11.17
N PHE A 79 -0.07 0.75 10.83
CA PHE A 79 0.58 1.52 9.78
C PHE A 79 0.02 1.19 8.39
N THR A 80 -0.25 -0.09 8.11
CA THR A 80 -0.89 -0.52 6.85
C THR A 80 -2.29 0.09 6.70
N VAL A 81 -3.09 0.07 7.77
CA VAL A 81 -4.42 0.68 7.79
C VAL A 81 -4.32 2.20 7.63
N ALA A 82 -3.41 2.85 8.36
CA ALA A 82 -3.19 4.29 8.26
C ALA A 82 -2.80 4.70 6.83
N LEU A 83 -1.87 3.99 6.19
CA LEU A 83 -1.52 4.21 4.78
C LEU A 83 -2.72 4.04 3.85
N SER A 84 -3.53 3.00 4.06
CA SER A 84 -4.75 2.78 3.27
C SER A 84 -5.74 3.93 3.44
N VAL A 85 -5.92 4.45 4.67
CA VAL A 85 -6.79 5.61 4.93
C VAL A 85 -6.24 6.87 4.29
N VAL A 86 -4.95 7.14 4.44
CA VAL A 86 -4.29 8.30 3.82
C VAL A 86 -4.44 8.25 2.30
N ALA A 87 -4.21 7.10 1.67
CA ALA A 87 -4.43 6.93 0.23
C ALA A 87 -5.89 7.19 -0.17
N HIS A 88 -6.85 6.76 0.66
CA HIS A 88 -8.27 7.05 0.45
C HIS A 88 -8.58 8.55 0.55
N LEU A 89 -8.04 9.22 1.57
CA LEU A 89 -8.23 10.65 1.78
C LEU A 89 -7.60 11.47 0.66
N ILE A 90 -6.38 11.15 0.22
CA ILE A 90 -5.73 11.84 -0.89
C ILE A 90 -6.56 11.71 -2.16
N VAL A 91 -7.04 10.51 -2.49
CA VAL A 91 -7.83 10.33 -3.70
C VAL A 91 -9.19 11.04 -3.60
N SER A 92 -9.85 10.95 -2.44
CA SER A 92 -11.17 11.57 -2.26
C SER A 92 -11.12 13.09 -2.20
N LEU A 93 -10.11 13.66 -1.54
CA LEU A 93 -10.03 15.09 -1.25
C LEU A 93 -9.19 15.88 -2.26
N LEU A 94 -8.23 15.25 -2.93
CA LEU A 94 -7.34 15.94 -3.86
C LEU A 94 -7.59 15.49 -5.31
N ILE A 95 -7.54 14.20 -5.59
CA ILE A 95 -7.58 13.69 -6.96
C ILE A 95 -8.96 13.83 -7.60
N LEU A 96 -10.03 13.38 -6.92
CA LEU A 96 -11.39 13.47 -7.44
C LEU A 96 -11.80 14.92 -7.77
N PRO A 97 -11.61 15.92 -6.88
CA PRO A 97 -11.96 17.30 -7.21
C PRO A 97 -11.06 17.88 -8.30
N LEU A 98 -9.76 17.56 -8.33
CA LEU A 98 -8.85 18.00 -9.40
C LEU A 98 -9.27 17.44 -10.77
N LEU A 99 -9.63 16.16 -10.84
CA LEU A 99 -10.10 15.52 -12.06
C LEU A 99 -11.43 16.13 -12.53
N ARG A 100 -12.35 16.41 -11.61
CA ARG A 100 -13.62 17.10 -11.91
C ARG A 100 -13.37 18.50 -12.49
N ARG A 101 -12.45 19.27 -11.89
CA ARG A 101 -12.11 20.62 -12.36
C ARG A 101 -11.49 20.61 -13.76
N ASN A 102 -10.57 19.69 -14.04
CA ASN A 102 -9.97 19.55 -15.37
C ASN A 102 -10.98 19.16 -16.46
N GLN A 103 -12.07 18.45 -16.13
CA GLN A 103 -13.13 18.16 -17.11
C GLN A 103 -14.00 19.38 -17.41
N GLU A 104 -14.18 20.31 -16.45
CA GLU A 104 -14.92 21.55 -16.66
C GLU A 104 -14.11 22.54 -17.53
N ASP A 105 -12.79 22.60 -17.33
CA ASP A 105 -11.89 23.50 -18.08
C ASP A 105 -11.61 23.02 -19.54
N GLY A 106 -11.79 21.73 -19.83
CA GLY A 106 -11.57 21.14 -21.17
C GLY A 106 -12.77 21.24 -22.13
N HIS A 107 -13.84 21.93 -21.73
CA HIS A 107 -15.08 22.10 -22.50
C HIS A 107 -15.31 23.53 -22.99
N LEU A 108 -14.26 24.36 -23.01
CA LEU A 108 -14.20 25.68 -23.68
C LEU A 108 -13.30 25.62 -24.91
#